data_AF-A0A1F7XYQ4-F1
#
_entry.id   AF-A0A1F7XYQ4-F1
#
_cell.length_a   1.000
_cell.length_b   1.000
_cell.length_c   1.000
_cell.angle_alpha   90.00
_cell.angle_beta   90.00
_cell.angle_gamma   90.00
#
_symmetry.space_group_name_H-M   'P 1'
#
loop_
_entity.id
_entity.type
_entity.pdbx_description
1 polymer ?
#
loop_
_entity_poly.entity_id
_entity_poly.type
_entity_poly.pdbx_seq_one_letter_code
_entity_poly.pdbx_strand_id
1 'polypeptide(L)'
;MSARRRKNIRNISIGGRKKKIFMYLSFSLFLLLFFLYFKNSTKYWNGEEKVSVVINADSEINVVTFDPRTKEIINIIIPGDTQVDVAESKGIYNLKNVWELGKQQGSGGNLVARTVTKNFKFPVYIWAGRYAKGFISGELLSALKVLFLPYETNLTFGDKLGLTIFSMKVKNPKRVDILLSDTNLLEKATLEDGSEGYIIKGNTSQKIMSVFTNLAMSENIYRIMITDRTGEVGFSESVSEILNVLGGKVVAINKEVRHAGVCEIKGKDENILELITKLLPCTISKEGKSNFDLEVVLNEDFEKRF
;
A
#
# COMPACT_ATOMS: atom_id res chain seq x y z
N MET A 1 -18.97 -79.11 40.99
CA MET A 1 -19.53 -78.38 39.84
C MET A 1 -18.86 -77.00 39.74
N SER A 2 -18.06 -76.83 38.68
CA SER A 2 -17.73 -75.60 37.94
C SER A 2 -17.55 -74.27 38.68
N ALA A 3 -16.29 -73.90 38.92
CA ALA A 3 -15.87 -72.52 39.17
C ALA A 3 -15.64 -71.79 37.82
N ARG A 4 -16.51 -70.82 37.48
CA ARG A 4 -16.40 -69.99 36.27
C ARG A 4 -15.35 -68.89 36.48
N ARG A 5 -14.13 -69.13 36.01
CA ARG A 5 -13.03 -68.15 35.95
C ARG A 5 -13.32 -67.13 34.83
N ARG A 6 -13.80 -65.93 35.16
CA ARG A 6 -13.94 -64.82 34.19
C ARG A 6 -12.54 -64.30 33.81
N LYS A 7 -12.15 -64.53 32.56
CA LYS A 7 -10.91 -64.01 31.96
C LYS A 7 -11.14 -62.54 31.63
N ASN A 8 -10.57 -61.62 32.42
CA ASN A 8 -10.56 -60.20 32.11
C ASN A 8 -9.56 -59.96 30.98
N ILE A 9 -10.06 -59.80 29.75
CA ILE A 9 -9.25 -59.37 28.60
C ILE A 9 -9.03 -57.87 28.77
N ARG A 10 -7.84 -57.47 29.26
CA ARG A 10 -7.37 -56.09 29.15
C ARG A 10 -7.09 -55.82 27.67
N ASN A 11 -8.06 -55.22 26.97
CA ASN A 11 -7.83 -54.62 25.66
C ASN A 11 -6.84 -53.46 25.83
N ILE A 12 -5.55 -53.71 25.59
CA ILE A 12 -4.57 -52.65 25.41
C ILE A 12 -4.95 -51.93 24.12
N SER A 13 -5.54 -50.75 24.24
CA SER A 13 -6.02 -49.95 23.12
C SER A 13 -4.83 -49.39 22.32
N ILE A 14 -4.27 -50.20 21.42
CA ILE A 14 -3.22 -49.79 20.47
C ILE A 14 -3.76 -48.70 19.49
N GLY A 15 -5.08 -48.54 19.39
CA GLY A 15 -5.74 -47.53 18.54
C GLY A 15 -5.56 -46.07 19.00
N GLY A 16 -5.32 -45.80 20.28
CA GLY A 16 -5.19 -44.43 20.79
C GLY A 16 -3.90 -43.74 20.33
N ARG A 17 -2.79 -44.48 20.23
CA ARG A 17 -1.49 -43.93 19.80
C ARG A 17 -1.47 -43.61 18.30
N LYS A 18 -2.05 -44.49 17.47
CA LYS A 18 -2.20 -44.24 16.02
C LYS A 18 -3.14 -43.07 15.71
N LYS A 19 -4.24 -42.91 16.46
CA LYS A 19 -5.17 -41.78 16.32
C LYS A 19 -4.52 -40.44 16.71
N LYS A 20 -3.70 -40.42 17.78
CA LYS A 20 -2.91 -39.24 18.16
C LYS A 20 -1.85 -38.89 17.11
N ILE A 21 -1.12 -39.88 16.60
CA ILE A 21 -0.13 -39.67 15.53
C ILE A 21 -0.81 -39.12 14.27
N PHE A 22 -1.96 -39.69 13.87
CA PHE A 22 -2.73 -39.19 12.72
C PHE A 22 -3.22 -37.75 12.93
N MET A 23 -3.70 -37.41 14.13
CA MET A 23 -4.10 -36.05 14.47
C MET A 23 -2.93 -35.07 14.38
N TYR A 24 -1.76 -35.41 14.93
CA TYR A 24 -0.56 -34.56 14.83
C TYR A 24 -0.06 -34.43 13.39
N LEU A 25 -0.07 -35.51 12.61
CA LEU A 25 0.29 -35.47 11.18
C LEU A 25 -0.69 -34.62 10.38
N SER A 26 -2.00 -34.75 10.63
CA SER A 26 -3.02 -33.92 9.98
C SER A 26 -2.90 -32.44 10.37
N PHE A 27 -2.64 -32.13 11.64
CA PHE A 27 -2.42 -30.76 12.08
C PHE A 27 -1.13 -30.17 11.50
N SER A 28 -0.04 -30.95 11.44
CA SER A 28 1.21 -30.54 10.80
C SER A 28 1.03 -30.31 9.30
N LEU A 29 0.26 -31.17 8.62
CA LEU A 29 -0.05 -31.02 7.20
C LEU A 29 -0.94 -29.79 6.96
N PHE A 30 -1.93 -29.54 7.82
CA PHE A 30 -2.74 -28.34 7.77
C PHE A 30 -1.91 -27.07 7.95
N LEU A 31 -1.00 -27.05 8.94
CA LEU A 31 -0.08 -25.93 9.14
C LEU A 31 0.85 -25.72 7.94
N LEU A 32 1.36 -26.79 7.33
CA LEU A 32 2.19 -26.70 6.13
C LEU A 32 1.40 -26.13 4.95
N LEU A 33 0.20 -26.65 4.69
CA LEU A 33 -0.67 -26.16 3.62
C LEU A 33 -1.11 -24.71 3.86
N PHE A 34 -1.42 -24.35 5.11
CA PHE A 34 -1.73 -22.99 5.51
C PHE A 34 -0.52 -22.06 5.30
N PHE A 35 0.69 -22.49 5.65
CA PHE A 35 1.91 -21.73 5.43
C PHE A 35 2.21 -21.52 3.94
N LEU A 36 2.06 -22.57 3.12
CA LEU A 36 2.22 -22.47 1.66
C LEU A 36 1.16 -21.56 1.05
N TYR A 37 -0.10 -21.69 1.48
CA TYR A 37 -1.19 -20.81 1.06
C TYR A 37 -0.88 -19.36 1.45
N PHE A 38 -0.45 -19.13 2.68
CA PHE A 38 -0.10 -17.80 3.18
C PHE A 38 0.98 -17.16 2.32
N LYS A 39 2.12 -17.83 2.13
CA LYS A 39 3.25 -17.34 1.34
C LYS A 39 2.86 -17.10 -0.13
N ASN A 40 2.01 -17.95 -0.70
CA ASN A 40 1.56 -17.79 -2.08
C ASN A 40 0.43 -16.76 -2.23
N SER A 41 -0.24 -16.38 -1.13
CA SER A 41 -1.35 -15.43 -1.15
C SER A 41 -0.89 -13.98 -0.97
N THR A 42 0.28 -13.71 -0.40
CA THR A 42 0.81 -12.34 -0.25
C THR A 42 1.13 -11.72 -1.60
N LYS A 43 0.53 -10.56 -1.90
CA LYS A 43 0.69 -9.85 -3.17
C LYS A 43 1.52 -8.58 -3.02
N TYR A 44 1.36 -7.89 -1.90
CA TYR A 44 1.95 -6.56 -1.71
C TYR A 44 2.95 -6.50 -0.57
N TRP A 45 2.81 -7.36 0.45
CA TRP A 45 3.69 -7.29 1.61
C TRP A 45 4.16 -8.65 2.11
N ASN A 46 5.47 -8.89 2.01
CA ASN A 46 6.14 -10.10 2.49
C ASN A 46 6.69 -9.96 3.92
N GLY A 47 6.59 -8.78 4.53
CA GLY A 47 7.10 -8.50 5.88
C GLY A 47 8.55 -8.03 5.95
N GLU A 48 9.24 -7.87 4.82
CA GLU A 48 10.65 -7.43 4.77
C GLU A 48 10.78 -5.95 4.43
N GLU A 49 10.03 -5.51 3.41
CA GLU A 49 10.06 -4.13 2.92
C GLU A 49 9.02 -3.23 3.57
N LYS A 50 9.30 -1.93 3.60
CA LYS A 50 8.33 -0.93 4.02
C LYS A 50 7.19 -0.82 3.01
N VAL A 51 5.95 -0.73 3.50
CA VAL A 51 4.77 -0.48 2.66
C VAL A 51 3.89 0.62 3.24
N SER A 52 3.16 1.29 2.36
CA SER A 52 2.19 2.33 2.69
C SER A 52 0.79 1.89 2.28
N VAL A 53 -0.21 2.17 3.13
CA VAL A 53 -1.61 1.81 2.91
C VAL A 53 -2.49 3.05 3.11
N VAL A 54 -3.31 3.37 2.13
CA VAL A 54 -4.39 4.35 2.28
C VAL A 54 -5.61 3.66 2.90
N ILE A 55 -6.10 4.19 4.01
CA ILE A 55 -7.28 3.69 4.72
C ILE A 55 -8.34 4.78 4.68
N ASN A 56 -9.48 4.47 4.05
CA ASN A 56 -10.65 5.34 4.14
C ASN A 56 -11.30 5.20 5.52
N ALA A 57 -11.33 6.31 6.24
CA ALA A 57 -11.63 6.38 7.66
C ALA A 57 -12.92 7.17 7.96
N ASP A 58 -13.86 7.14 7.00
CA ASP A 58 -15.16 7.81 6.98
C ASP A 58 -15.05 9.36 6.93
N SER A 59 -14.50 10.00 7.97
CA SER A 59 -14.35 11.46 8.07
C SER A 59 -12.99 11.99 7.62
N GLU A 60 -12.03 11.10 7.46
CA GLU A 60 -10.62 11.41 7.18
C GLU A 60 -10.04 10.31 6.28
N ILE A 61 -8.87 10.56 5.70
CA ILE A 61 -8.08 9.53 5.01
C ILE A 61 -6.78 9.34 5.79
N ASN A 62 -6.48 8.10 6.16
CA ASN A 62 -5.24 7.74 6.84
C ASN A 62 -4.26 7.17 5.82
N VAL A 63 -3.01 7.63 5.80
CA VAL A 63 -1.91 7.03 5.03
C VAL A 63 -0.94 6.42 6.02
N VAL A 64 -0.97 5.10 6.13
CA VAL A 64 -0.23 4.36 7.16
C VAL A 64 0.96 3.67 6.57
N THR A 65 2.15 3.90 7.11
CA THR A 65 3.35 3.16 6.75
C THR A 65 3.69 2.11 7.80
N PHE A 66 4.12 0.94 7.32
CA PHE A 66 4.57 -0.18 8.13
C PHE A 66 6.02 -0.45 7.81
N ASP A 67 6.92 -0.21 8.76
CA ASP A 67 8.36 -0.36 8.58
C ASP A 67 8.91 -1.52 9.44
N PRO A 68 9.22 -2.68 8.84
CA PRO A 68 9.83 -3.82 9.53
C PRO A 68 11.18 -3.54 10.20
N ARG A 69 11.97 -2.63 9.63
CA ARG A 69 13.34 -2.34 10.07
C ARG A 69 13.35 -1.50 11.33
N THR A 70 12.62 -0.39 11.33
CA THR A 70 12.48 0.47 12.51
C THR A 70 11.47 -0.07 13.51
N LYS A 71 10.64 -1.03 13.09
CA LYS A 71 9.50 -1.61 13.83
C LYS A 71 8.50 -0.53 14.21
N GLU A 72 8.23 0.37 13.26
CA GLU A 72 7.36 1.52 13.44
C GLU A 72 6.12 1.44 12.57
N ILE A 73 5.06 2.06 13.07
CA ILE A 73 3.84 2.36 12.33
C ILE A 73 3.64 3.85 12.39
N ILE A 74 3.66 4.51 11.24
CA ILE A 74 3.41 5.95 11.15
C ILE A 74 2.10 6.15 10.42
N ASN A 75 1.15 6.80 11.09
CA ASN A 75 -0.16 7.07 10.58
C ASN A 75 -0.26 8.57 10.25
N ILE A 76 -0.36 8.89 8.97
CA ILE A 76 -0.55 10.26 8.51
C ILE A 76 -2.04 10.50 8.28
N ILE A 77 -2.62 11.40 9.06
CA ILE A 77 -4.05 11.68 9.06
C ILE A 77 -4.31 12.92 8.19
N ILE A 78 -5.06 12.72 7.11
CA ILE A 78 -5.47 13.77 6.17
C ILE A 78 -6.94 14.12 6.43
N PRO A 79 -7.27 15.38 6.77
CA PRO A 79 -8.65 15.82 6.93
C PRO A 79 -9.49 15.52 5.68
N GLY A 80 -10.68 14.95 5.86
CA GLY A 80 -11.52 14.51 4.73
C GLY A 80 -12.12 15.66 3.90
N ASP A 81 -12.16 16.86 4.46
CA ASP A 81 -12.50 18.15 3.84
C ASP A 81 -11.30 18.83 3.16
N THR A 82 -10.19 18.10 2.96
CA THR A 82 -9.10 18.58 2.11
C THR A 82 -9.54 18.54 0.64
N GLN A 83 -9.48 19.69 -0.02
CA GLN A 83 -9.73 19.83 -1.45
C GLN A 83 -8.54 19.27 -2.24
N VAL A 84 -8.84 18.38 -3.19
CA VAL A 84 -7.85 17.68 -4.01
C VAL A 84 -8.27 17.65 -5.47
N ASP A 85 -7.30 17.73 -6.37
CA ASP A 85 -7.50 17.44 -7.79
C ASP A 85 -7.50 15.91 -7.98
N VAL A 86 -8.67 15.34 -8.22
CA VAL A 86 -8.87 13.89 -8.28
C VAL A 86 -8.15 13.31 -9.49
N ALA A 87 -7.45 12.20 -9.27
CA ALA A 87 -6.76 11.46 -10.33
C ALA A 87 -7.73 11.02 -11.44
N GLU A 88 -7.20 10.63 -12.61
CA GLU A 88 -8.01 10.23 -13.77
C GLU A 88 -8.89 11.37 -14.33
N SER A 89 -8.42 12.62 -14.22
CA SER A 89 -9.08 13.83 -14.73
C SER A 89 -10.53 14.00 -14.26
N LYS A 90 -10.80 13.69 -12.99
CA LYS A 90 -12.17 13.73 -12.43
C LYS A 90 -12.56 15.08 -11.83
N GLY A 91 -11.65 16.05 -11.78
CA GLY A 91 -11.88 17.39 -11.26
C GLY A 91 -11.63 17.50 -9.76
N ILE A 92 -12.08 18.61 -9.16
CA ILE A 92 -11.75 18.98 -7.79
C ILE A 92 -12.84 18.51 -6.82
N TYR A 93 -12.43 17.79 -5.76
CA TYR A 93 -13.35 17.24 -4.74
C TYR A 93 -12.77 17.35 -3.34
N ASN A 94 -13.64 17.26 -2.34
CA ASN A 94 -13.24 16.90 -0.98
C ASN A 94 -12.75 15.45 -0.95
N LEU A 95 -11.57 15.23 -0.35
CA LEU A 95 -10.88 13.94 -0.35
C LEU A 95 -11.74 12.78 0.19
N LYS A 96 -12.58 13.02 1.21
CA LYS A 96 -13.50 12.00 1.76
C LYS A 96 -14.49 11.46 0.72
N ASN A 97 -14.87 12.27 -0.27
CA ASN A 97 -15.85 11.90 -1.30
C ASN A 97 -15.22 11.05 -2.42
N VAL A 98 -13.89 11.07 -2.56
CA VAL A 98 -13.17 10.36 -3.63
C VAL A 98 -13.36 8.85 -3.55
N TRP A 99 -13.53 8.30 -2.34
CA TRP A 99 -13.79 6.87 -2.16
C TRP A 99 -15.10 6.43 -2.81
N GLU A 100 -16.19 7.18 -2.58
CA GLU A 100 -17.49 6.87 -3.15
C GLU A 100 -17.51 7.15 -4.66
N LEU A 101 -16.84 8.20 -5.12
CA LEU A 101 -16.64 8.46 -6.54
C LEU A 101 -15.93 7.28 -7.24
N GLY A 102 -14.88 6.75 -6.62
CA GLY A 102 -14.13 5.60 -7.13
C GLY A 102 -15.01 4.35 -7.27
N LYS A 103 -15.90 4.11 -6.30
CA LYS A 103 -16.88 3.00 -6.36
C LYS A 103 -17.84 3.15 -7.53
N GLN A 104 -18.42 4.34 -7.68
CA GLN A 104 -19.39 4.62 -8.73
C GLN A 104 -18.78 4.49 -10.13
N GLN A 105 -17.50 4.78 -10.27
CA GLN A 105 -16.78 4.75 -11.56
C GLN A 105 -15.96 3.49 -11.80
N GLY A 106 -16.00 2.51 -10.90
CA GLY A 106 -15.31 1.21 -11.05
C GLY A 106 -13.82 1.20 -10.71
N SER A 107 -13.22 2.34 -10.36
CA SER A 107 -11.81 2.43 -9.92
C SER A 107 -11.61 2.02 -8.44
N GLY A 108 -12.69 2.00 -7.64
CA GLY A 108 -12.69 1.66 -6.22
C GLY A 108 -11.70 2.52 -5.43
N GLY A 109 -11.04 1.94 -4.42
CA GLY A 109 -10.03 2.65 -3.63
C GLY A 109 -8.72 2.93 -4.39
N ASN A 110 -8.53 2.43 -5.61
CA ASN A 110 -7.36 2.83 -6.42
C ASN A 110 -7.42 4.33 -6.74
N LEU A 111 -8.63 4.89 -6.94
CA LEU A 111 -8.79 6.32 -7.20
C LEU A 111 -8.30 7.15 -6.02
N VAL A 112 -8.57 6.71 -4.78
CA VAL A 112 -8.09 7.39 -3.57
C VAL A 112 -6.58 7.27 -3.45
N ALA A 113 -6.00 6.08 -3.66
CA ALA A 113 -4.55 5.88 -3.60
C ALA A 113 -3.80 6.75 -4.64
N ARG A 114 -4.31 6.82 -5.88
CA ARG A 114 -3.75 7.68 -6.93
C ARG A 114 -3.93 9.16 -6.64
N THR A 115 -5.11 9.56 -6.14
CA THR A 115 -5.37 10.96 -5.76
C THR A 115 -4.44 11.40 -4.63
N VAL A 116 -4.24 10.55 -3.61
CA VAL A 116 -3.28 10.82 -2.54
C VAL A 116 -1.85 10.91 -3.09
N THR A 117 -1.46 9.98 -3.96
CA THR A 117 -0.14 10.00 -4.60
C THR A 117 0.08 11.26 -5.45
N LYS A 118 -0.91 11.65 -6.25
CA LYS A 118 -0.88 12.83 -7.12
C LYS A 118 -0.76 14.13 -6.32
N ASN A 119 -1.57 14.30 -5.29
CA ASN A 119 -1.69 15.58 -4.58
C ASN A 119 -0.64 15.76 -3.49
N PHE A 120 -0.34 14.70 -2.72
CA PHE A 120 0.57 14.78 -1.56
C PHE A 120 1.98 14.26 -1.87
N LYS A 121 2.18 13.67 -3.06
CA LYS A 121 3.41 12.98 -3.47
C LYS A 121 3.77 11.80 -2.57
N PHE A 122 2.80 11.25 -1.85
CA PHE A 122 2.98 10.08 -1.01
C PHE A 122 2.88 8.83 -1.90
N PRO A 123 3.95 8.06 -2.11
CA PRO A 123 3.92 6.89 -2.97
C PRO A 123 3.09 5.78 -2.31
N VAL A 124 1.80 5.69 -2.66
CA VAL A 124 0.89 4.71 -2.09
C VAL A 124 -0.04 4.10 -3.14
N TYR A 125 -0.08 2.78 -3.18
CA TYR A 125 -0.89 2.00 -4.12
C TYR A 125 -1.76 0.94 -3.42
N ILE A 126 -1.51 0.67 -2.15
CA ILE A 126 -2.33 -0.23 -1.34
C ILE A 126 -3.45 0.59 -0.72
N TRP A 127 -4.67 0.07 -0.77
CA TRP A 127 -5.84 0.75 -0.24
C TRP A 127 -6.77 -0.20 0.49
N ALA A 128 -7.48 0.33 1.47
CA ALA A 128 -8.42 -0.42 2.27
C ALA A 128 -9.54 0.45 2.84
N GLY A 129 -10.72 -0.14 3.02
CA GLY A 129 -11.86 0.52 3.66
C GLY A 129 -11.73 0.58 5.19
N ARG A 130 -12.79 1.12 5.82
CA ARG A 130 -12.82 1.50 7.24
C ARG A 130 -12.33 0.47 8.26
N TYR A 131 -12.56 -0.83 8.03
CA TYR A 131 -12.12 -1.84 9.00
C TYR A 131 -10.60 -1.95 9.10
N ALA A 132 -9.84 -1.52 8.09
CA ALA A 132 -8.39 -1.49 8.13
C ALA A 132 -7.80 -0.52 9.18
N LYS A 133 -8.60 0.38 9.78
CA LYS A 133 -8.20 1.11 11.01
C LYS A 133 -7.70 0.18 12.11
N GLY A 134 -8.14 -1.09 12.12
CA GLY A 134 -7.65 -2.09 13.05
C GLY A 134 -6.13 -2.32 13.02
N PHE A 135 -5.46 -2.08 11.87
CA PHE A 135 -4.00 -2.13 11.80
C PHE A 135 -3.33 -1.07 12.70
N ILE A 136 -3.95 0.10 12.82
CA ILE A 136 -3.39 1.26 13.55
C ILE A 136 -3.66 1.14 15.05
N SER A 137 -4.84 0.59 15.43
CA SER A 137 -5.30 0.54 16.82
C SER A 137 -4.39 -0.22 17.79
N GLY A 138 -3.72 -1.28 17.32
CA GLY A 138 -2.97 -2.20 18.20
C GLY A 138 -3.84 -3.10 19.08
N GLU A 139 -5.17 -3.07 18.91
CA GLU A 139 -6.12 -3.87 19.70
C GLU A 139 -6.47 -5.19 19.03
N LEU A 140 -6.59 -6.26 19.83
CA LEU A 140 -6.90 -7.61 19.32
C LEU A 140 -8.26 -7.70 18.63
N LEU A 141 -9.31 -7.11 19.21
CA LEU A 141 -10.66 -7.14 18.61
C LEU A 141 -10.68 -6.44 17.25
N SER A 142 -10.01 -5.30 17.16
CA SER A 142 -9.89 -4.53 15.92
C SER A 142 -9.05 -5.26 14.88
N ALA A 143 -7.96 -5.92 15.29
CA ALA A 143 -7.18 -6.82 14.45
C ALA A 143 -8.01 -7.99 13.89
N LEU A 144 -8.87 -8.62 14.70
CA LEU A 144 -9.75 -9.70 14.23
C LEU A 144 -10.77 -9.21 13.20
N LYS A 145 -11.32 -7.99 13.38
CA LYS A 145 -12.23 -7.38 12.41
C LYS A 145 -11.58 -7.20 11.04
N VAL A 146 -10.31 -6.81 11.00
CA VAL A 146 -9.53 -6.67 9.76
C VAL A 146 -9.39 -8.00 9.01
N LEU A 147 -9.25 -9.12 9.71
CA LEU A 147 -9.04 -10.41 9.07
C LEU A 147 -10.34 -11.05 8.58
N PHE A 148 -11.40 -10.95 9.38
CA PHE A 148 -12.58 -11.78 9.20
C PHE A 148 -13.82 -11.03 8.70
N LEU A 149 -13.87 -9.69 8.80
CA LEU A 149 -14.97 -8.95 8.21
C LEU A 149 -14.71 -8.66 6.72
N PRO A 150 -15.73 -8.77 5.87
CA PRO A 150 -15.63 -8.34 4.48
C PRO A 150 -15.58 -6.81 4.41
N TYR A 151 -14.61 -6.28 3.65
CA TYR A 151 -14.52 -4.89 3.24
C TYR A 151 -13.71 -4.78 1.95
N GLU A 152 -13.91 -3.68 1.25
CA GLU A 152 -13.21 -3.38 0.01
C GLU A 152 -11.75 -3.02 0.27
N THR A 153 -10.86 -3.69 -0.45
CA THR A 153 -9.41 -3.49 -0.40
C THR A 153 -8.77 -4.25 -1.56
N ASN A 154 -7.58 -3.82 -1.98
CA ASN A 154 -6.75 -4.62 -2.87
C ASN A 154 -5.87 -5.64 -2.11
N LEU A 155 -5.78 -5.57 -0.78
CA LEU A 155 -5.00 -6.50 0.05
C LEU A 155 -5.56 -7.92 -0.04
N THR A 156 -4.67 -8.89 -0.23
CA THR A 156 -5.02 -10.31 -0.10
C THR A 156 -5.13 -10.71 1.37
N PHE A 157 -5.66 -11.90 1.64
CA PHE A 157 -5.68 -12.43 3.01
C PHE A 157 -4.27 -12.55 3.61
N GLY A 158 -3.28 -12.95 2.81
CA GLY A 158 -1.88 -13.01 3.22
C GLY A 158 -1.35 -11.64 3.65
N ASP A 159 -1.59 -10.61 2.84
CA ASP A 159 -1.15 -9.25 3.17
C ASP A 159 -1.83 -8.76 4.48
N LYS A 160 -3.15 -8.99 4.62
CA LYS A 160 -3.91 -8.63 5.84
C LYS A 160 -3.35 -9.31 7.08
N LEU A 161 -3.11 -10.62 7.02
CA LEU A 161 -2.59 -11.38 8.16
C LEU A 161 -1.17 -10.96 8.51
N GLY A 162 -0.31 -10.75 7.52
CA GLY A 162 1.02 -10.19 7.73
C GLY A 162 0.95 -8.86 8.46
N LEU A 163 0.27 -7.87 7.87
CA LEU A 163 0.15 -6.52 8.43
C LEU A 163 -0.45 -6.55 9.84
N THR A 164 -1.43 -7.43 10.08
CA THR A 164 -2.04 -7.60 11.41
C THR A 164 -1.04 -8.14 12.44
N ILE A 165 -0.28 -9.17 12.09
CA ILE A 165 0.75 -9.76 12.97
C ILE A 165 1.82 -8.72 13.31
N PHE A 166 2.30 -7.98 12.31
CA PHE A 166 3.28 -6.93 12.52
C PHE A 166 2.71 -5.81 13.37
N SER A 167 1.49 -5.37 13.07
CA SER A 167 0.77 -4.38 13.86
C SER A 167 0.74 -4.80 15.32
N MET A 168 0.30 -6.01 15.67
CA MET A 168 0.26 -6.45 17.07
C MET A 168 1.63 -6.49 17.76
N LYS A 169 2.73 -6.65 17.02
CA LYS A 169 4.09 -6.65 17.58
C LYS A 169 4.60 -5.23 17.89
N VAL A 170 4.14 -4.22 17.16
CA VAL A 170 4.54 -2.83 17.36
C VAL A 170 3.79 -2.22 18.54
N LYS A 171 4.51 -1.73 19.54
CA LYS A 171 3.96 -1.10 20.75
C LYS A 171 4.33 0.38 20.80
N ASN A 172 3.61 1.16 21.60
CA ASN A 172 4.00 2.53 21.90
C ASN A 172 5.41 2.56 22.53
N PRO A 173 6.27 3.56 22.22
CA PRO A 173 6.00 4.77 21.43
C PRO A 173 6.26 4.63 19.92
N LYS A 174 6.45 3.40 19.40
CA LYS A 174 6.75 3.14 17.97
C LYS A 174 5.53 3.22 17.06
N ARG A 175 4.42 3.75 17.56
CA ARG A 175 3.23 4.13 16.80
C ARG A 175 3.13 5.65 16.86
N VAL A 176 3.13 6.29 15.71
CA VAL A 176 3.18 7.75 15.60
C VAL A 176 2.03 8.22 14.73
N ASP A 177 1.17 9.08 15.28
CA ASP A 177 0.16 9.79 14.51
C ASP A 177 0.71 11.17 14.10
N ILE A 178 0.55 11.52 12.83
CA ILE A 178 0.90 12.82 12.27
C ILE A 178 -0.37 13.40 11.65
N LEU A 179 -0.94 14.41 12.28
CA LEU A 179 -2.09 15.12 11.74
C LEU A 179 -1.60 16.16 10.73
N LEU A 180 -1.97 16.04 9.45
CA LEU A 180 -1.48 16.95 8.42
C LEU A 180 -1.97 18.38 8.60
N SER A 181 -3.12 18.59 9.24
CA SER A 181 -3.61 19.95 9.57
C SER A 181 -2.70 20.69 10.55
N ASP A 182 -1.87 19.97 11.31
CA ASP A 182 -0.91 20.55 12.26
C ASP A 182 0.44 20.84 11.59
N THR A 183 0.54 20.62 10.27
CA THR A 183 1.74 20.84 9.47
C THR A 183 1.53 21.98 8.50
N ASN A 184 2.61 22.54 7.95
CA ASN A 184 2.54 23.62 6.96
C ASN A 184 2.07 23.14 5.56
N LEU A 185 1.74 21.86 5.38
CA LEU A 185 1.29 21.32 4.10
C LEU A 185 -0.14 21.76 3.76
N LEU A 186 -0.99 21.86 4.78
CA LEU A 186 -2.41 22.21 4.63
C LEU A 186 -2.70 23.59 5.23
N GLU A 187 -3.52 24.36 4.54
CA GLU A 187 -4.02 25.65 5.03
C GLU A 187 -5.54 25.62 5.07
N LYS A 188 -6.14 26.12 6.14
CA LYS A 188 -7.60 26.32 6.19
C LYS A 188 -8.00 27.41 5.21
N ALA A 189 -8.97 27.13 4.35
CA ALA A 189 -9.47 28.08 3.37
C ALA A 189 -10.95 27.87 3.10
N THR A 190 -11.57 28.89 2.50
CA THR A 190 -12.86 28.73 1.83
C THR A 190 -12.62 28.01 0.50
N LEU A 191 -13.27 26.86 0.32
CA LEU A 191 -13.17 26.02 -0.86
C LEU A 191 -13.95 26.62 -2.04
N GLU A 192 -13.79 26.02 -3.22
CA GLU A 192 -14.46 26.47 -4.45
C GLU A 192 -15.99 26.42 -4.37
N ASP A 193 -16.54 25.56 -3.49
CA ASP A 193 -17.97 25.43 -3.24
C ASP A 193 -18.50 26.40 -2.15
N GLY A 194 -17.63 27.26 -1.60
CA GLY A 194 -17.94 28.21 -0.54
C GLY A 194 -17.92 27.62 0.88
N SER A 195 -17.67 26.32 1.04
CA SER A 195 -17.52 25.69 2.36
C SER A 195 -16.13 25.95 2.96
N GLU A 196 -15.99 25.80 4.28
CA GLU A 196 -14.67 25.79 4.92
C GLU A 196 -14.05 24.39 4.82
N GLY A 197 -12.75 24.33 4.53
CA GLY A 197 -11.98 23.10 4.49
C GLY A 197 -10.48 23.37 4.43
N TYR A 198 -9.73 22.45 3.85
CA TYR A 198 -8.27 22.58 3.69
C TYR A 198 -7.86 22.58 2.22
N ILE A 199 -6.85 23.38 1.90
CA ILE A 199 -6.17 23.37 0.60
C ILE A 199 -4.69 23.03 0.78
N ILE A 200 -4.09 22.42 -0.24
CA ILE A 200 -2.67 22.08 -0.26
C ILE A 200 -1.91 23.31 -0.78
N LYS A 201 -1.15 23.97 0.10
CA LYS A 201 -0.38 25.19 -0.25
C LYS A 201 1.10 25.10 0.07
N GLY A 202 1.49 24.22 0.99
CA GLY A 202 2.88 24.05 1.39
C GLY A 202 3.59 22.92 0.66
N ASN A 203 4.89 22.83 0.92
CA ASN A 203 5.69 21.66 0.53
C ASN A 203 5.69 20.62 1.65
N THR A 204 5.67 19.35 1.29
CA THR A 204 5.83 18.25 2.24
C THR A 204 7.17 18.37 2.95
N SER A 205 7.17 18.38 4.28
CA SER A 205 8.42 18.44 5.05
C SER A 205 9.31 17.22 4.77
N GLN A 206 10.64 17.39 4.81
CA GLN A 206 11.58 16.28 4.65
C GLN A 206 11.31 15.13 5.63
N LYS A 207 10.84 15.45 6.84
CA LYS A 207 10.41 14.45 7.84
C LYS A 207 9.30 13.57 7.29
N ILE A 208 8.24 14.15 6.72
CA ILE A 208 7.13 13.40 6.12
C ILE A 208 7.60 12.62 4.88
N MET A 209 8.41 13.23 4.01
CA MET A 209 8.94 12.54 2.83
C MET A 209 9.73 11.27 3.22
N SER A 210 10.57 11.34 4.26
CA SER A 210 11.38 10.22 4.75
C SER A 210 10.56 9.04 5.26
N VAL A 211 9.31 9.28 5.68
CA VAL A 211 8.37 8.22 6.09
C VAL A 211 8.14 7.25 4.94
N PHE A 212 8.11 7.75 3.71
CA PHE A 212 7.75 6.99 2.50
C PHE A 212 8.93 6.42 1.72
N THR A 213 10.16 6.74 2.11
CA THR A 213 11.35 6.23 1.42
C THR A 213 11.38 4.71 1.44
N ASN A 214 11.41 4.12 0.25
CA ASN A 214 11.59 2.69 0.05
C ASN A 214 13.08 2.37 0.09
N LEU A 215 13.40 1.31 0.81
CA LEU A 215 14.78 1.00 1.09
C LEU A 215 15.50 0.50 -0.16
N ALA A 216 14.92 -0.47 -0.89
CA ALA A 216 15.52 -1.01 -2.11
C ALA A 216 15.93 0.11 -3.06
N MET A 217 15.06 1.13 -3.22
CA MET A 217 15.35 2.34 -4.00
C MET A 217 16.50 3.18 -3.42
N SER A 218 16.51 3.40 -2.10
CA SER A 218 17.49 4.27 -1.44
C SER A 218 18.89 3.67 -1.28
N GLU A 219 19.04 2.36 -1.09
CA GLU A 219 20.34 1.71 -0.90
C GLU A 219 21.15 1.64 -2.20
N ASN A 220 20.46 1.45 -3.35
CA ASN A 220 21.11 1.31 -4.66
C ASN A 220 21.23 2.64 -5.43
N ILE A 221 20.62 3.73 -4.96
CA ILE A 221 20.62 5.06 -5.58
C ILE A 221 20.31 4.99 -7.09
N TYR A 222 19.12 4.49 -7.45
CA TYR A 222 18.72 4.38 -8.86
C TYR A 222 18.71 5.76 -9.52
N ARG A 223 19.51 5.91 -10.58
CA ARG A 223 19.51 7.11 -11.42
C ARG A 223 18.40 6.99 -12.44
N ILE A 224 17.43 7.88 -12.33
CA ILE A 224 16.20 7.85 -13.11
C ILE A 224 16.20 8.96 -14.15
N MET A 225 15.90 8.60 -15.39
CA MET A 225 15.58 9.56 -16.45
C MET A 225 14.08 9.57 -16.69
N ILE A 226 13.49 10.75 -16.78
CA ILE A 226 12.10 10.94 -17.20
C ILE A 226 12.09 11.54 -18.60
N THR A 227 11.37 10.93 -19.53
CA THR A 227 11.06 11.51 -20.84
C THR A 227 9.59 11.87 -20.86
N ASP A 228 9.30 13.17 -20.94
CA ASP A 228 7.95 13.72 -20.96
C ASP A 228 7.49 14.01 -22.38
N ARG A 229 6.54 13.23 -22.85
CA ARG A 229 5.83 13.33 -24.14
C ARG A 229 4.33 13.52 -23.92
N THR A 230 3.91 13.93 -22.72
CA THR A 230 2.50 14.21 -22.42
C THR A 230 2.03 15.46 -23.18
N GLY A 231 2.92 16.44 -23.35
CA GLY A 231 2.60 17.74 -23.92
C GLY A 231 2.02 18.73 -22.91
N GLU A 232 1.91 18.32 -21.65
CA GLU A 232 1.33 19.11 -20.55
C GLU A 232 2.40 19.52 -19.53
N VAL A 233 2.15 20.61 -18.81
CA VAL A 233 3.09 21.13 -17.81
C VAL A 233 2.84 20.47 -16.44
N GLY A 234 3.90 20.04 -15.76
CA GLY A 234 3.85 19.63 -14.35
C GLY A 234 3.78 18.12 -14.11
N PHE A 235 3.49 17.29 -15.11
CA PHE A 235 3.43 15.83 -14.92
C PHE A 235 4.80 15.23 -14.63
N SER A 236 5.83 15.57 -15.41
CA SER A 236 7.19 15.08 -15.16
C SER A 236 7.76 15.58 -13.85
N GLU A 237 7.48 16.83 -13.45
CA GLU A 237 7.85 17.36 -12.14
C GLU A 237 7.15 16.60 -11.01
N SER A 238 5.84 16.36 -11.13
CA SER A 238 5.06 15.60 -10.15
C SER A 238 5.57 14.17 -10.00
N VAL A 239 5.84 13.48 -11.12
CA VAL A 239 6.40 12.12 -11.12
C VAL A 239 7.80 12.13 -10.51
N SER A 240 8.61 13.14 -10.82
CA SER A 240 9.94 13.30 -10.25
C SER A 240 9.91 13.39 -8.73
N GLU A 241 9.01 14.21 -8.17
CA GLU A 241 8.83 14.33 -6.72
C GLU A 241 8.46 13.00 -6.08
N ILE A 242 7.51 12.25 -6.65
CA ILE A 242 7.09 10.93 -6.14
C ILE A 242 8.26 9.95 -6.13
N LEU A 243 9.04 9.90 -7.22
CA LEU A 243 10.20 8.99 -7.34
C LEU A 243 11.33 9.37 -6.39
N ASN A 244 11.55 10.67 -6.16
CA ASN A 244 12.51 11.15 -5.18
C ASN A 244 12.06 10.83 -3.73
N VAL A 245 10.77 10.97 -3.41
CA VAL A 245 10.21 10.57 -2.10
C VAL A 245 10.40 9.07 -1.87
N LEU A 246 10.22 8.25 -2.91
CA LEU A 246 10.44 6.81 -2.85
C LEU A 246 11.92 6.44 -2.61
N GLY A 247 12.86 7.37 -2.80
CA GLY A 247 14.30 7.16 -2.58
C GLY A 247 15.12 7.04 -3.86
N GLY A 248 14.51 7.20 -5.04
CA GLY A 248 15.22 7.31 -6.30
C GLY A 248 15.88 8.68 -6.48
N LYS A 249 16.74 8.80 -7.49
CA LYS A 249 17.33 10.08 -7.88
C LYS A 249 17.02 10.37 -9.33
N VAL A 250 16.09 11.29 -9.57
CA VAL A 250 15.83 11.79 -10.92
C VAL A 250 16.99 12.68 -11.34
N VAL A 251 17.73 12.25 -12.36
CA VAL A 251 18.95 12.92 -12.84
C VAL A 251 18.73 13.72 -14.12
N ALA A 252 17.67 13.40 -14.87
CA ALA A 252 17.33 14.09 -16.11
C ALA A 252 15.82 14.06 -16.35
N ILE A 253 15.28 15.17 -16.84
CA ILE A 253 13.92 15.28 -17.36
C ILE A 253 14.03 15.84 -18.78
N ASN A 254 13.70 15.02 -19.78
CA ASN A 254 13.70 15.40 -21.19
C ASN A 254 12.27 15.68 -21.62
N LYS A 255 11.97 16.92 -22.01
CA LYS A 255 10.67 17.26 -22.61
C LYS A 255 10.76 17.11 -24.12
N GLU A 256 9.89 16.29 -24.68
CA GLU A 256 9.82 15.97 -26.10
C GLU A 256 8.45 16.33 -26.67
N VAL A 257 8.31 16.24 -27.99
CA VAL A 257 7.03 16.49 -28.67
C VAL A 257 6.00 15.47 -28.19
N ARG A 258 4.75 15.93 -28.02
CA ARG A 258 3.61 15.10 -27.63
C ARG A 258 3.55 13.83 -28.48
N HIS A 259 3.45 12.69 -27.81
CA HIS A 259 3.41 11.37 -28.45
C HIS A 259 2.25 10.55 -27.94
N ALA A 260 1.46 10.03 -28.86
CA ALA A 260 0.37 9.11 -28.54
C ALA A 260 0.95 7.77 -28.07
N GLY A 261 0.49 7.27 -26.93
CA GLY A 261 0.95 5.99 -26.39
C GLY A 261 0.72 5.89 -24.88
N VAL A 262 1.03 4.70 -24.35
CA VAL A 262 0.95 4.40 -22.92
C VAL A 262 2.22 4.84 -22.20
N CYS A 263 2.15 5.09 -20.89
CA CYS A 263 3.36 5.29 -20.10
C CYS A 263 4.19 4.00 -20.04
N GLU A 264 5.50 4.11 -20.25
CA GLU A 264 6.43 2.98 -20.22
C GLU A 264 7.49 3.17 -19.14
N ILE A 265 7.88 2.07 -18.49
CA ILE A 265 9.03 2.03 -17.58
C ILE A 265 10.00 0.97 -18.08
N LYS A 266 11.28 1.33 -18.14
CA LYS A 266 12.37 0.52 -18.65
C LYS A 266 13.48 0.45 -17.60
N GLY A 267 14.11 -0.71 -17.46
CA GLY A 267 15.18 -0.92 -16.50
C GLY A 267 15.59 -2.39 -16.42
N LYS A 268 16.57 -2.70 -15.58
CA LYS A 268 17.09 -4.06 -15.38
C LYS A 268 16.53 -4.76 -14.14
N ASP A 269 16.14 -3.99 -13.14
CA ASP A 269 15.67 -4.51 -11.86
C ASP A 269 14.16 -4.73 -11.86
N GLU A 270 13.75 -5.99 -12.03
CA GLU A 270 12.33 -6.36 -12.10
C GLU A 270 11.54 -5.97 -10.85
N ASN A 271 12.15 -6.01 -9.65
CA ASN A 271 11.46 -5.66 -8.41
C ASN A 271 11.11 -4.16 -8.38
N ILE A 272 12.04 -3.31 -8.84
CA ILE A 272 11.81 -1.87 -8.94
C ILE A 272 10.80 -1.54 -10.04
N LEU A 273 10.88 -2.22 -11.19
CA LEU A 273 9.90 -2.05 -12.26
C LEU A 273 8.49 -2.40 -11.77
N GLU A 274 8.35 -3.51 -11.03
CA GLU A 274 7.07 -3.90 -10.44
C GLU A 274 6.59 -2.90 -9.37
N LEU A 275 7.49 -2.38 -8.53
CA LEU A 275 7.16 -1.36 -7.53
C LEU A 275 6.62 -0.09 -8.19
N ILE A 276 7.28 0.42 -9.23
CA ILE A 276 6.90 1.68 -9.87
C ILE A 276 5.61 1.51 -10.69
N THR A 277 5.40 0.36 -11.34
CA THR A 277 4.13 0.08 -12.07
C THR A 277 2.93 -0.13 -11.15
N LYS A 278 3.15 -0.45 -9.86
CA LYS A 278 2.08 -0.39 -8.84
C LYS A 278 1.70 1.05 -8.49
N LEU A 279 2.66 1.98 -8.52
CA LEU A 279 2.48 3.39 -8.17
C LEU A 279 1.93 4.24 -9.32
N LEU A 280 2.49 4.08 -10.51
CA LEU A 280 2.19 4.86 -11.70
C LEU A 280 1.45 3.99 -12.71
N PRO A 281 0.49 4.54 -13.48
CA PRO A 281 -0.27 3.82 -14.50
C PRO A 281 0.56 3.54 -15.77
N CYS A 282 1.71 2.89 -15.58
CA CYS A 282 2.72 2.62 -16.61
C CYS A 282 2.89 1.11 -16.82
N THR A 283 3.42 0.73 -17.99
CA THR A 283 3.70 -0.66 -18.35
C THR A 283 5.20 -0.90 -18.48
N ILE A 284 5.65 -2.10 -18.14
CA ILE A 284 7.06 -2.48 -18.30
C ILE A 284 7.37 -2.69 -19.78
N SER A 285 8.40 -2.02 -20.29
CA SER A 285 8.91 -2.19 -21.64
C SER A 285 10.33 -2.77 -21.59
N LYS A 286 10.61 -3.77 -22.44
CA LYS A 286 11.89 -4.50 -22.44
C LYS A 286 13.03 -3.77 -23.16
N GLU A 287 12.76 -2.61 -23.76
CA GLU A 287 13.74 -1.90 -24.58
C GLU A 287 14.28 -0.65 -23.87
N GLY A 288 15.37 -0.79 -23.12
CA GLY A 288 16.18 0.33 -22.62
C GLY A 288 17.57 0.31 -23.26
N LYS A 289 17.93 1.40 -23.96
CA LYS A 289 19.28 1.61 -24.51
C LYS A 289 20.10 2.64 -23.72
N SER A 290 19.55 3.22 -22.65
CA SER A 290 20.23 4.29 -21.93
C SER A 290 21.20 3.79 -20.85
N ASN A 291 22.08 4.69 -20.43
CA ASN A 291 23.04 4.50 -19.35
C ASN A 291 22.43 4.73 -17.95
N PHE A 292 21.12 4.96 -17.87
CA PHE A 292 20.37 5.13 -16.61
C PHE A 292 19.88 3.78 -16.09
N ASP A 293 19.67 3.71 -14.77
CA ASP A 293 19.24 2.47 -14.11
C ASP A 293 17.74 2.23 -14.33
N LEU A 294 16.98 3.33 -14.49
CA LEU A 294 15.57 3.36 -14.82
C LEU A 294 15.26 4.49 -15.81
N GLU A 295 14.40 4.22 -16.79
CA GLU A 295 13.79 5.24 -17.66
C GLU A 295 12.27 5.21 -17.50
N VAL A 296 11.65 6.37 -17.31
CA VAL A 296 10.20 6.55 -17.26
C VAL A 296 9.79 7.41 -18.45
N VAL A 297 9.00 6.85 -19.37
CA VAL A 297 8.51 7.55 -20.56
C VAL A 297 7.04 7.85 -20.36
N LEU A 298 6.72 9.12 -20.16
CA LEU A 298 5.35 9.62 -19.99
C LEU A 298 4.79 10.00 -21.36
N ASN A 299 3.88 9.20 -21.91
CA ASN A 299 3.16 9.52 -23.15
C ASN A 299 1.76 10.08 -22.84
N GLU A 300 1.03 10.54 -23.86
CA GLU A 300 -0.28 11.20 -23.70
C GLU A 300 -1.27 10.47 -22.77
N ASP A 301 -1.36 9.14 -22.81
CA ASP A 301 -2.36 8.42 -22.00
C ASP A 301 -2.09 8.49 -20.49
N PHE A 302 -0.90 8.92 -20.08
CA PHE A 302 -0.57 9.14 -18.68
C PHE A 302 -1.46 10.21 -18.05
N GLU A 303 -1.66 11.34 -18.75
CA GLU A 303 -2.51 12.46 -18.31
C GLU A 303 -3.93 12.00 -17.95
N LYS A 304 -4.51 11.14 -18.79
CA LYS A 304 -5.89 10.64 -18.63
C LYS A 304 -6.03 9.72 -17.41
N ARG A 305 -4.93 9.16 -16.91
CA ARG A 305 -4.92 8.07 -15.91
C ARG A 305 -4.30 8.46 -14.56
N PHE A 306 -3.53 9.53 -14.54
CA PHE A 306 -2.80 10.03 -13.38
C PHE A 306 -3.39 11.35 -12.90
#